data_AF-A0A6C0E564-F1
#
_entry.id   AF-A0A6C0E564-F1
#
_cell.length_a   1.000
_cell.length_b   1.000
_cell.length_c   1.000
_cell.angle_alpha   90.00
_cell.angle_beta   90.00
_cell.angle_gamma   90.00
#
_symmetry.space_group_name_H-M   'P 1'
#
loop_
_entity.id
_entity.type
_entity.pdbx_description
1 polymer ?
#
loop_
_entity_poly.entity_id
_entity_poly.type
_entity_poly.pdbx_seq_one_letter_code
_entity_poly.pdbx_strand_id
1 'polypeptide(L)'
;MPLQSPKKQEDGYLMALSSPIQAPSLVCDLSGWTFSEEWQTWAGSLRKQLLGEMLGHGSWFSRPPRRDLLEPLFKPWDSMAPAVPGVGKAVWSLKGLLMTAKAITPVWTVDFTPDLDTISLFEDDTREIQLAELEVENAPTTMLRRDHDARKFLAKERVREARLKAQIAEHMAAKEEARYVKLFGELEDDESHFSEYDLSDGSESDAPSSL
;
A
#
# COMPACT_ATOMS: atom_id res chain seq x y z
N MET A 1 -3.05 25.96 -18.62
CA MET A 1 -3.76 24.76 -19.13
C MET A 1 -4.97 24.62 -18.23
N PRO A 2 -6.20 24.91 -18.67
CA PRO A 2 -7.23 25.34 -17.74
C PRO A 2 -7.52 24.28 -16.66
N LEU A 3 -7.12 24.59 -15.43
CA LEU A 3 -7.61 23.96 -14.21
C LEU A 3 -9.09 24.34 -14.05
N GLN A 4 -9.91 23.34 -13.79
CA GLN A 4 -11.33 23.53 -13.53
C GLN A 4 -11.54 23.98 -12.09
N SER A 5 -12.70 24.62 -11.84
CA SER A 5 -13.08 25.03 -10.50
C SER A 5 -13.06 23.85 -9.51
N PRO A 6 -12.58 24.07 -8.28
CA PRO A 6 -12.48 22.99 -7.29
C PRO A 6 -13.86 22.38 -7.00
N LYS A 7 -13.96 21.05 -7.11
CA LYS A 7 -15.16 20.28 -6.75
C LYS A 7 -14.93 19.56 -5.43
N LYS A 8 -15.89 19.68 -4.50
CA LYS A 8 -15.82 18.98 -3.21
C LYS A 8 -15.86 17.46 -3.42
N GLN A 9 -14.95 16.76 -2.77
CA GLN A 9 -14.89 15.30 -2.64
C GLN A 9 -14.83 14.92 -1.15
N GLU A 10 -14.83 13.62 -0.86
CA GLU A 10 -14.77 13.09 0.52
C GLU A 10 -13.50 13.56 1.25
N ASP A 11 -12.36 13.51 0.56
CA ASP A 11 -11.05 13.81 1.16
C ASP A 11 -10.59 15.27 0.99
N GLY A 12 -11.31 16.10 0.23
CA GLY A 12 -10.91 17.47 -0.06
C GLY A 12 -11.58 18.10 -1.26
N TYR A 13 -10.82 18.88 -2.03
CA TYR A 13 -11.30 19.54 -3.24
C TYR A 13 -10.49 19.09 -4.46
N LEU A 14 -11.15 18.53 -5.46
CA LEU A 14 -10.53 18.13 -6.72
C LEU A 14 -10.56 19.28 -7.71
N MET A 15 -9.38 19.71 -8.15
CA MET A 15 -9.19 20.63 -9.28
C MET A 15 -8.83 19.78 -10.50
N ALA A 16 -9.83 19.44 -11.32
CA ALA A 16 -9.62 18.64 -12.53
C ALA A 16 -8.94 19.48 -13.62
N LEU A 17 -8.14 18.83 -14.46
CA LEU A 17 -7.63 19.44 -15.68
C LEU A 17 -8.67 19.31 -16.78
N SER A 18 -8.78 20.35 -17.61
CA SER A 18 -9.62 20.35 -18.82
C SER A 18 -9.30 19.19 -19.77
N SER A 19 -8.03 18.82 -19.89
CA SER A 19 -7.54 17.66 -20.61
C SER A 19 -6.44 16.96 -19.80
N PRO A 20 -6.44 15.62 -19.71
CA PRO A 20 -5.35 14.90 -19.07
C PRO A 20 -4.00 15.21 -19.72
N ILE A 21 -2.94 15.31 -18.92
CA ILE A 21 -1.58 15.63 -19.40
C ILE A 21 -0.74 14.38 -19.29
N GLN A 22 -0.22 13.91 -20.42
CA GLN A 22 0.65 12.74 -20.45
C GLN A 22 2.07 13.11 -20.03
N ALA A 23 2.62 12.30 -19.13
CA ALA A 23 4.00 12.35 -18.69
C ALA A 23 4.90 11.54 -19.66
N PRO A 24 6.21 11.80 -19.66
CA PRO A 24 7.18 10.90 -20.27
C PRO A 24 7.02 9.47 -19.74
N SER A 25 7.26 8.46 -20.59
CA SER A 25 7.14 7.06 -20.19
C SER A 25 8.14 6.72 -19.10
N LEU A 26 7.66 6.08 -18.04
CA LEU A 26 8.49 5.54 -16.96
C LEU A 26 8.68 4.04 -17.12
N VAL A 27 9.84 3.55 -16.72
CA VAL A 27 10.11 2.12 -16.55
C VAL A 27 9.77 1.75 -15.12
N CYS A 28 9.15 0.60 -14.96
CA CYS A 28 8.83 0.00 -13.67
C CYS A 28 9.51 -1.35 -13.58
N ASP A 29 10.18 -1.62 -12.47
CA ASP A 29 10.71 -2.92 -12.13
C ASP A 29 10.11 -3.43 -10.80
N LEU A 30 10.60 -4.55 -10.28
CA LEU A 30 10.13 -5.11 -9.00
C LEU A 30 10.52 -4.24 -7.79
N SER A 31 11.43 -3.28 -7.96
CA SER A 31 11.89 -2.38 -6.91
C SER A 31 11.10 -1.07 -6.86
N GLY A 32 10.47 -0.67 -7.97
CA GLY A 32 9.70 0.56 -8.03
C GLY A 32 9.62 1.18 -9.42
N TRP A 33 9.19 2.44 -9.43
CA TRP A 33 9.24 3.30 -10.61
C TRP A 33 10.62 3.94 -10.73
N THR A 34 11.22 3.88 -11.91
CA THR A 34 12.49 4.53 -12.22
C THR A 34 12.22 5.90 -12.82
N PHE A 35 12.35 6.96 -12.01
CA PHE A 35 12.15 8.34 -12.45
C PHE A 35 13.36 8.88 -13.21
N SER A 36 13.24 9.00 -14.53
CA SER A 36 14.27 9.61 -15.37
C SER A 36 14.42 11.12 -15.10
N GLU A 37 15.58 11.68 -15.46
CA GLU A 37 15.82 13.14 -15.38
C GLU A 37 14.82 13.93 -16.24
N GLU A 38 14.47 13.40 -17.42
CA GLU A 38 13.43 13.96 -18.28
C GLU A 38 12.07 14.03 -17.56
N TRP A 39 11.70 12.98 -16.83
CA TRP A 39 10.46 12.97 -16.08
C TRP A 39 10.49 13.97 -14.93
N GLN A 40 11.60 14.04 -14.18
CA GLN A 40 11.74 14.96 -13.04
C GLN A 40 11.70 16.42 -13.48
N THR A 41 12.37 16.76 -14.59
CA THR A 41 12.37 18.10 -15.17
C THR A 41 10.98 18.47 -15.71
N TRP A 42 10.32 17.55 -16.41
CA TRP A 42 8.93 17.70 -16.84
C TRP A 42 8.00 17.96 -15.64
N ALA A 43 8.04 17.11 -14.60
CA ALA A 43 7.19 17.23 -13.42
C ALA A 43 7.42 18.55 -12.66
N GLY A 44 8.69 18.96 -12.51
CA GLY A 44 9.06 20.22 -11.89
C GLY A 44 8.54 21.44 -12.68
N SER A 45 8.61 21.39 -14.01
CA SER A 45 8.08 22.45 -14.88
C SER A 45 6.56 22.55 -14.79
N LEU A 46 5.86 21.40 -14.84
CA LEU A 46 4.41 21.33 -14.78
C LEU A 46 3.89 21.79 -13.41
N ARG A 47 4.56 21.41 -12.32
CA ARG A 47 4.24 21.91 -10.97
C ARG A 47 4.29 23.43 -10.89
N LYS A 48 5.33 24.07 -11.46
CA LYS A 48 5.45 25.54 -11.48
C LYS A 48 4.32 26.19 -12.27
N GLN A 49 3.93 25.59 -13.40
CA GLN A 49 2.82 26.07 -14.22
C GLN A 49 1.48 25.96 -13.47
N LEU A 50 1.19 24.81 -12.87
CA LEU A 50 -0.05 24.58 -12.11
C LEU A 50 -0.14 25.49 -10.88
N LEU A 51 0.98 25.71 -10.19
CA LEU A 51 1.05 26.65 -9.07
C LEU A 51 0.75 28.09 -9.53
N GLY A 52 1.35 28.52 -10.65
CA GLY A 52 1.06 29.83 -11.24
C GLY A 52 -0.41 29.99 -11.62
N GLU A 53 -1.01 28.93 -12.15
CA GLU A 53 -2.42 28.91 -12.51
C GLU A 53 -3.33 29.01 -11.28
N MET A 54 -3.06 28.24 -10.22
CA MET A 54 -3.78 28.34 -8.95
C MET A 54 -3.69 29.74 -8.34
N LEU A 55 -2.52 30.39 -8.41
CA LEU A 55 -2.33 31.76 -7.92
C LEU A 55 -3.15 32.79 -8.70
N GLY A 56 -3.42 32.53 -9.99
CA GLY A 56 -4.29 33.36 -10.83
C GLY A 56 -5.78 33.26 -10.46
N HIS A 57 -6.19 32.22 -9.74
CA HIS A 57 -7.59 31.96 -9.38
C HIS A 57 -7.90 32.32 -7.93
N GLY A 58 -7.75 33.60 -7.58
CA GLY A 58 -8.02 34.09 -6.22
C GLY A 58 -9.44 33.82 -5.70
N SER A 59 -10.42 33.68 -6.61
CA SER A 59 -11.82 33.37 -6.26
C SER A 59 -12.06 31.94 -5.76
N TRP A 60 -11.11 31.02 -5.98
CA TRP A 60 -11.21 29.64 -5.48
C TRP A 60 -10.88 29.51 -4.00
N PHE A 61 -10.26 30.54 -3.43
CA PHE A 61 -9.79 30.55 -2.06
C PHE A 61 -10.55 31.60 -1.26
N SER A 62 -10.78 31.32 0.02
CA SER A 62 -11.39 32.29 0.94
C SER A 62 -10.50 33.51 1.20
N ARG A 63 -9.20 33.39 0.91
CA ARG A 63 -8.19 34.45 0.99
C ARG A 63 -7.30 34.37 -0.25
N PRO A 64 -6.73 35.49 -0.72
CA PRO A 64 -5.82 35.47 -1.86
C PRO A 64 -4.70 34.44 -1.67
N PRO A 65 -4.53 33.48 -2.60
CA PRO A 65 -3.51 32.46 -2.49
C PRO A 65 -2.11 33.09 -2.60
N ARG A 66 -1.18 32.63 -1.76
CA ARG A 66 0.22 33.08 -1.76
C ARG A 66 1.13 31.92 -2.11
N ARG A 67 2.17 32.21 -2.90
CA ARG A 67 3.14 31.21 -3.32
C ARG A 67 3.76 30.50 -2.12
N ASP A 68 4.19 31.26 -1.11
CA ASP A 68 4.83 30.75 0.11
C ASP A 68 3.94 29.79 0.92
N LEU A 69 2.62 29.87 0.75
CA LEU A 69 1.67 28.97 1.42
C LEU A 69 1.34 27.73 0.60
N LEU A 70 1.22 27.88 -0.73
CA LEU A 70 0.86 26.77 -1.61
C LEU A 70 2.05 25.89 -1.97
N GLU A 71 3.23 26.47 -2.20
CA GLU A 71 4.43 25.76 -2.65
C GLU A 71 4.86 24.64 -1.68
N PRO A 72 4.83 24.82 -0.33
CA PRO A 72 5.12 23.75 0.62
C PRO A 72 4.07 22.63 0.65
N LEU A 73 2.83 22.91 0.25
CA LEU A 73 1.76 21.91 0.23
C LEU A 73 1.89 20.93 -0.94
N PHE A 74 2.59 21.32 -2.01
CA PHE A 74 2.92 20.41 -3.09
C PHE A 74 4.01 19.43 -2.64
N LYS A 75 3.60 18.20 -2.36
CA LYS A 75 4.52 17.12 -2.05
C LYS A 75 5.30 16.67 -3.29
N PRO A 76 6.49 16.06 -3.12
CA PRO A 76 7.22 15.43 -4.22
C PRO A 76 6.34 14.40 -4.94
N TRP A 77 6.25 14.46 -6.27
CA TRP A 77 5.33 13.61 -7.05
C TRP A 77 5.82 12.16 -7.18
N ASP A 78 7.12 11.95 -7.12
CA ASP A 78 7.80 10.66 -7.00
C ASP A 78 7.34 9.88 -5.77
N SER A 79 7.12 10.56 -4.65
CA SER A 79 6.60 9.94 -3.42
C SER A 79 5.11 9.56 -3.47
N MET A 80 4.39 10.04 -4.49
CA MET A 80 2.95 9.83 -4.70
C MET A 80 2.69 8.95 -5.91
N ALA A 81 3.65 8.08 -6.22
CA ALA A 81 3.55 7.14 -7.31
C ALA A 81 2.39 6.16 -7.08
N PRO A 82 1.63 5.82 -8.13
CA PRO A 82 0.69 4.71 -8.10
C PRO A 82 1.43 3.39 -7.84
N ALA A 83 0.71 2.39 -7.32
CA ALA A 83 1.29 1.08 -7.03
C ALA A 83 1.88 0.43 -8.29
N VAL A 84 3.00 -0.26 -8.11
CA VAL A 84 3.70 -1.00 -9.16
C VAL A 84 2.85 -2.20 -9.59
N PRO A 85 2.37 -2.28 -10.84
CA PRO A 85 1.57 -3.41 -11.31
C PRO A 85 2.44 -4.61 -11.76
N GLY A 86 3.73 -4.38 -12.02
CA GLY A 86 4.68 -5.41 -12.49
C GLY A 86 5.90 -4.78 -13.17
N VAL A 87 6.65 -5.59 -13.91
CA VAL A 87 7.79 -5.12 -14.72
C VAL A 87 7.27 -4.67 -16.09
N GLY A 88 7.64 -3.46 -16.51
CA GLY A 88 7.21 -2.93 -17.80
C GLY A 88 7.38 -1.42 -17.92
N LYS A 89 6.67 -0.84 -18.86
CA LYS A 89 6.64 0.61 -19.08
C LYS A 89 5.25 1.16 -18.78
N ALA A 90 5.18 2.42 -18.35
CA ALA A 90 3.91 3.09 -18.20
C ALA A 90 3.97 4.54 -18.61
N VAL A 91 2.83 5.04 -19.11
CA VAL A 91 2.60 6.45 -19.32
C VAL A 91 1.63 6.93 -18.25
N TRP A 92 2.05 7.92 -17.47
CA TRP A 92 1.20 8.51 -16.44
C TRP A 92 0.46 9.71 -17.03
N SER A 93 -0.85 9.73 -16.85
CA SER A 93 -1.71 10.82 -17.29
C SER A 93 -2.22 11.58 -16.07
N LEU A 94 -1.84 12.86 -15.93
CA LEU A 94 -2.33 13.73 -14.86
C LEU A 94 -3.77 14.14 -15.17
N LYS A 95 -4.72 13.76 -14.32
CA LYS A 95 -6.13 14.17 -14.44
C LYS A 95 -6.45 15.45 -13.68
N GLY A 96 -5.71 15.75 -12.63
CA GLY A 96 -5.98 16.91 -11.78
C GLY A 96 -5.16 16.90 -10.50
N LEU A 97 -5.51 17.82 -9.60
CA LEU A 97 -4.91 17.98 -8.29
C LEU A 97 -5.98 17.85 -7.22
N LEU A 98 -5.75 16.96 -6.24
CA LEU A 98 -6.55 16.89 -5.03
C LEU A 98 -5.92 17.80 -3.98
N MET A 99 -6.69 18.78 -3.51
CA MET A 99 -6.30 19.68 -2.45
C MET A 99 -6.97 19.29 -1.15
N THR A 100 -6.15 18.95 -0.16
CA THR A 100 -6.56 18.67 1.21
C THR A 100 -6.03 19.77 2.13
N ALA A 101 -6.43 19.75 3.40
CA ALA A 101 -5.87 20.69 4.39
C ALA A 101 -4.35 20.52 4.61
N LYS A 102 -3.78 19.36 4.25
CA LYS A 102 -2.38 19.02 4.53
C LYS A 102 -1.48 19.01 3.30
N ALA A 103 -2.04 18.80 2.12
CA ALA A 103 -1.26 18.61 0.90
C ALA A 103 -2.08 18.86 -0.37
N ILE A 104 -1.36 19.23 -1.43
CA ILE A 104 -1.83 19.23 -2.81
C ILE A 104 -1.18 18.03 -3.49
N THR A 105 -1.98 17.03 -3.82
CA THR A 105 -1.51 15.75 -4.38
C THR A 105 -1.98 15.60 -5.83
N PRO A 106 -1.11 15.13 -6.74
CA PRO A 106 -1.53 14.83 -8.10
C PRO A 106 -2.48 13.64 -8.14
N VAL A 107 -3.41 13.65 -9.09
CA VAL A 107 -4.31 12.54 -9.39
C VAL A 107 -3.93 11.95 -10.74
N TRP A 108 -3.41 10.73 -10.71
CA TRP A 108 -2.88 10.03 -11.88
C TRP A 108 -3.85 8.99 -12.42
N THR A 109 -3.79 8.76 -13.73
CA THR A 109 -4.13 7.46 -14.33
C THR A 109 -2.92 6.89 -15.02
N VAL A 110 -2.76 5.57 -14.93
CA VAL A 110 -1.58 4.88 -15.45
C VAL A 110 -2.01 3.97 -16.58
N ASP A 111 -1.43 4.19 -17.74
CA ASP A 111 -1.53 3.28 -18.88
C ASP A 111 -0.27 2.41 -18.86
N PHE A 112 -0.39 1.20 -18.30
CA PHE A 112 0.72 0.26 -18.11
C PHE A 112 0.80 -0.75 -19.27
N THR A 113 1.99 -0.88 -19.83
CA THR A 113 2.35 -1.89 -20.83
C THR A 113 3.37 -2.84 -20.21
N PRO A 114 2.99 -4.09 -19.89
CA PRO A 114 3.93 -5.08 -19.35
C PRO A 114 5.02 -5.39 -20.39
N ASP A 115 6.26 -5.57 -19.93
CA ASP A 115 7.30 -6.12 -20.79
C ASP A 115 7.01 -7.61 -20.99
N LEU A 116 6.71 -8.01 -22.23
CA LEU A 116 6.31 -9.38 -22.59
C LEU A 116 7.49 -10.35 -22.81
N ASP A 117 8.72 -9.91 -22.55
CA ASP A 117 9.96 -10.69 -22.64
C ASP A 117 10.55 -10.81 -21.22
N THR A 118 10.69 -11.91 -20.49
CA THR A 118 10.81 -13.34 -20.79
C THR A 118 10.38 -14.14 -19.55
N ILE A 119 9.33 -14.97 -19.68
CA ILE A 119 9.33 -16.31 -19.09
C ILE A 119 8.91 -17.25 -20.22
N SER A 120 9.81 -17.48 -21.18
CA SER A 120 9.73 -18.70 -21.98
C SER A 120 10.27 -19.83 -21.11
N LEU A 121 9.37 -20.52 -20.39
CA LEU A 121 9.67 -21.76 -19.68
C LEU A 121 9.75 -22.97 -20.64
N PHE A 122 9.67 -22.72 -21.95
CA PHE A 122 9.84 -23.70 -23.00
C PHE A 122 10.90 -23.16 -23.97
N GLU A 123 12.14 -23.58 -23.77
CA GLU A 123 13.20 -23.47 -24.76
C GLU A 123 12.85 -24.38 -25.95
N ASP A 124 12.97 -23.82 -27.15
CA ASP A 124 13.17 -24.47 -28.45
C ASP A 124 12.40 -25.77 -28.76
N ASP A 125 11.19 -25.61 -29.32
CA ASP A 125 10.75 -26.48 -30.41
C ASP A 125 9.74 -25.74 -31.31
N THR A 126 10.20 -24.67 -31.96
CA THR A 126 9.43 -24.00 -33.03
C THR A 126 9.49 -24.84 -34.30
N ARG A 127 8.73 -25.95 -34.32
CA ARG A 127 8.24 -26.51 -35.59
C ARG A 127 7.05 -25.68 -36.02
N GLU A 128 7.28 -24.85 -37.02
CA GLU A 128 6.30 -24.12 -37.80
C GLU A 128 5.18 -25.09 -38.26
N ILE A 129 3.99 -24.99 -37.67
CA ILE A 129 2.84 -25.82 -38.07
C ILE A 129 2.27 -25.20 -39.35
N GLN A 130 2.61 -25.77 -40.50
CA GLN A 130 1.87 -25.53 -41.74
C GLN A 130 0.46 -26.12 -41.58
N LEU A 131 -0.54 -25.25 -41.47
CA LEU A 131 -1.98 -25.56 -41.26
C LEU A 131 -2.66 -26.23 -42.47
N ALA A 132 -1.95 -27.05 -43.26
CA ALA A 132 -2.48 -27.62 -44.50
C ALA A 132 -2.77 -29.14 -44.45
N GLU A 133 -2.25 -29.88 -43.47
CA GLU A 133 -2.49 -31.33 -43.36
C GLU A 133 -2.63 -31.74 -41.90
N LEU A 134 -3.87 -31.84 -41.41
CA LEU A 134 -4.17 -32.67 -40.25
C LEU A 134 -5.60 -33.19 -40.42
N GLU A 135 -5.67 -34.29 -41.17
CA GLU A 135 -6.82 -35.18 -41.15
C GLU A 135 -7.12 -35.60 -39.70
N VAL A 136 -8.40 -35.52 -39.41
CA VAL A 136 -9.03 -35.86 -38.14
C VAL A 136 -8.94 -37.38 -37.96
N GLU A 137 -8.12 -37.87 -37.03
CA GLU A 137 -8.31 -39.23 -36.50
C GLU A 137 -7.82 -39.38 -35.04
N ASN A 138 -8.79 -39.68 -34.17
CA ASN A 138 -8.70 -40.45 -32.92
C ASN A 138 -7.81 -39.95 -31.77
N ALA A 139 -8.46 -39.27 -30.82
CA ALA A 139 -7.97 -39.07 -29.45
C ALA A 139 -8.00 -40.36 -28.60
N PRO A 140 -7.05 -40.48 -27.65
CA PRO A 140 -7.41 -41.01 -26.33
C PRO A 140 -6.96 -40.09 -25.18
N THR A 141 -7.95 -39.64 -24.41
CA THR A 141 -7.93 -39.36 -22.95
C THR A 141 -6.64 -38.84 -22.29
N THR A 142 -6.47 -37.51 -22.27
CA THR A 142 -5.52 -36.79 -21.39
C THR A 142 -6.22 -35.92 -20.34
N MET A 143 -7.44 -36.26 -19.91
CA MET A 143 -8.17 -35.46 -18.91
C MET A 143 -7.87 -35.81 -17.44
N LEU A 144 -7.23 -36.96 -17.14
CA LEU A 144 -6.98 -37.39 -15.75
C LEU A 144 -5.73 -36.80 -15.08
N ARG A 145 -4.85 -36.12 -15.83
CA ARG A 145 -3.59 -35.54 -15.27
C ARG A 145 -3.77 -34.15 -14.66
N ARG A 146 -4.73 -33.34 -15.12
CA ARG A 146 -4.96 -31.96 -14.66
C ARG A 146 -5.47 -31.87 -13.21
N ASP A 147 -6.30 -32.81 -12.79
CA ASP A 147 -6.91 -32.77 -11.45
C ASP A 147 -5.90 -33.06 -10.32
N HIS A 148 -4.91 -33.92 -10.59
CA HIS A 148 -3.87 -34.24 -9.63
C HIS A 148 -2.93 -33.06 -9.38
N ASP A 149 -2.62 -32.31 -10.43
CA ASP A 149 -1.77 -31.12 -10.31
C ASP A 149 -2.52 -29.98 -9.61
N ALA A 150 -3.81 -29.77 -9.92
CA ALA A 150 -4.66 -28.81 -9.20
C ALA A 150 -4.73 -29.09 -7.68
N ARG A 151 -4.84 -30.37 -7.28
CA ARG A 151 -4.82 -30.76 -5.86
C ARG A 151 -3.48 -30.47 -5.19
N LYS A 152 -2.36 -30.69 -5.89
CA LYS A 152 -1.02 -30.37 -5.37
C LYS A 152 -0.81 -28.86 -5.20
N PHE A 153 -1.33 -28.04 -6.12
CA PHE A 153 -1.28 -26.57 -6.00
C PHE A 153 -2.10 -26.08 -4.80
N LEU A 154 -3.34 -26.55 -4.67
CA LEU A 154 -4.19 -26.22 -3.51
C LEU A 154 -3.56 -26.68 -2.18
N ALA A 155 -2.91 -27.85 -2.16
CA ALA A 155 -2.19 -28.31 -0.97
C ALA A 155 -1.01 -27.40 -0.61
N LYS A 156 -0.21 -26.96 -1.61
CA LYS A 156 0.90 -26.03 -1.40
C LYS A 156 0.41 -24.65 -0.94
N GLU A 157 -0.69 -24.16 -1.50
CA GLU A 157 -1.29 -22.90 -1.07
C GLU A 157 -1.81 -22.98 0.37
N ARG A 158 -2.50 -24.06 0.76
CA ARG A 158 -2.93 -24.27 2.14
C ARG A 158 -1.77 -24.30 3.13
N VAL A 159 -0.64 -24.90 2.75
CA VAL A 159 0.57 -24.90 3.58
C VAL A 159 1.17 -23.50 3.69
N ARG A 160 1.19 -22.73 2.60
CA ARG A 160 1.68 -21.34 2.61
C ARG A 160 0.79 -20.44 3.45
N GLU A 161 -0.53 -20.59 3.32
CA GLU A 161 -1.52 -19.85 4.11
C GLU A 161 -1.43 -20.21 5.60
N ALA A 162 -1.27 -21.50 5.94
CA ALA A 162 -1.08 -21.94 7.32
C ALA A 162 0.21 -21.37 7.94
N ARG A 163 1.32 -21.35 7.17
CA ARG A 163 2.58 -20.72 7.62
C ARG A 163 2.43 -19.22 7.83
N LEU A 164 1.76 -18.52 6.92
CA LEU A 164 1.52 -17.09 7.06
C LEU A 164 0.64 -16.79 8.28
N LYS A 165 -0.41 -17.60 8.52
CA LYS A 165 -1.25 -17.49 9.72
C LYS A 165 -0.47 -17.74 11.00
N ALA A 166 0.44 -18.72 11.01
CA ALA A 166 1.31 -18.98 12.16
C ALA A 166 2.26 -17.81 12.44
N GLN A 167 2.88 -17.23 11.40
CA GLN A 167 3.75 -16.05 11.55
C GLN A 167 2.99 -14.82 12.04
N ILE A 168 1.76 -14.60 11.56
CA ILE A 168 0.91 -13.50 12.03
C ILE A 168 0.53 -13.72 13.50
N ALA A 169 0.17 -14.96 13.88
CA ALA A 169 -0.15 -15.29 15.27
C ALA A 169 1.05 -15.10 16.20
N GLU A 170 2.25 -15.51 15.79
CA GLU A 170 3.50 -15.32 16.53
C GLU A 170 3.83 -13.83 16.70
N HIS A 171 3.71 -13.03 15.64
CA HIS A 171 3.94 -11.60 15.71
C HIS A 171 2.89 -10.88 16.58
N MET A 172 1.63 -11.33 16.55
CA MET A 172 0.60 -10.80 17.45
C MET A 172 0.87 -11.19 18.91
N ALA A 173 1.26 -12.43 19.16
CA ALA A 173 1.62 -12.91 20.50
C ALA A 173 2.83 -12.14 21.06
N ALA A 174 3.89 -11.95 20.27
CA ALA A 174 5.07 -11.17 20.69
C ALA A 174 4.73 -9.70 20.97
N LYS A 175 3.83 -9.10 20.17
CA LYS A 175 3.34 -7.74 20.41
C LYS A 175 2.51 -7.64 21.69
N GLU A 176 1.70 -8.66 21.97
CA GLU A 176 0.89 -8.74 23.17
C GLU A 176 1.77 -8.99 24.41
N GLU A 177 2.75 -9.89 24.33
CA GLU A 177 3.75 -10.12 25.37
C GLU A 177 4.53 -8.85 25.68
N ALA A 178 5.02 -8.13 24.66
CA ALA A 178 5.69 -6.84 24.85
C ALA A 178 4.77 -5.80 25.50
N ARG A 179 3.46 -5.83 25.18
CA ARG A 179 2.47 -4.98 25.85
C ARG A 179 2.28 -5.38 27.31
N TYR A 180 2.21 -6.68 27.62
CA TYR A 180 2.09 -7.20 28.99
C TYR A 180 3.33 -6.88 29.82
N VAL A 181 4.54 -7.13 29.31
CA VAL A 181 5.80 -6.78 29.96
C VAL A 181 5.88 -5.27 30.20
N LYS A 182 5.41 -4.45 29.27
CA LYS A 182 5.35 -3.00 29.49
C LYS A 182 4.33 -2.58 30.56
N LEU A 183 3.20 -3.30 30.69
CA LEU A 183 2.14 -2.94 31.64
C LEU A 183 2.39 -3.51 33.05
N PHE A 184 3.07 -4.65 33.15
CA PHE A 184 3.20 -5.44 34.38
C PHE A 184 4.62 -5.93 34.67
N GLY A 185 5.57 -5.77 33.75
CA GLY A 185 6.97 -6.18 33.93
C GLY A 185 7.83 -5.16 34.65
N GLU A 186 7.28 -4.00 35.00
CA GLU A 186 7.85 -3.05 35.98
C GLU A 186 7.29 -3.29 37.39
N LEU A 187 6.72 -4.46 37.69
CA LEU A 187 6.62 -4.89 39.09
C LEU A 187 8.04 -5.28 39.52
N GLU A 188 8.76 -4.32 40.10
CA GLU A 188 9.99 -4.59 40.83
C GLU A 188 9.73 -5.73 41.83
N ASP A 189 10.67 -6.68 41.90
CA ASP A 189 10.70 -7.80 42.87
C ASP A 189 10.75 -7.35 44.35
N ASP A 190 10.48 -6.07 44.67
CA ASP A 190 10.67 -5.46 46.00
C ASP A 190 9.38 -5.05 46.74
N GLU A 191 8.19 -5.15 46.15
CA GLU A 191 6.94 -4.83 46.87
C GLU A 191 6.15 -6.09 47.29
N SER A 192 6.73 -6.82 48.24
CA SER A 192 5.99 -7.69 49.14
C SER A 192 5.00 -6.87 49.97
N HIS A 193 3.80 -6.65 49.43
CA HIS A 193 2.63 -6.21 50.19
C HIS A 193 1.99 -7.35 51.02
N PHE A 194 2.77 -8.32 51.51
CA PHE A 194 2.36 -9.09 52.68
C PHE A 194 2.60 -8.21 53.90
N SER A 195 1.64 -7.32 54.15
CA SER A 195 1.51 -6.60 55.40
C SER A 195 1.57 -7.62 56.55
N GLU A 196 2.67 -7.62 57.29
CA GLU A 196 2.67 -8.00 58.70
C GLU A 196 1.50 -7.25 59.34
N TYR A 197 0.39 -7.96 59.56
CA TYR A 197 -0.60 -7.53 60.52
C TYR A 197 0.12 -7.48 61.86
N ASP A 198 0.49 -6.27 62.25
CA ASP A 198 0.80 -5.91 63.63
C ASP A 198 -0.44 -6.22 64.47
N LEU A 199 -0.48 -7.43 65.02
CA LEU A 199 -1.48 -7.90 65.99
C LEU A 199 -0.96 -7.71 67.41
N SER A 200 -0.40 -6.54 67.70
CA SER A 200 -0.28 -6.02 69.05
C SER A 200 -0.87 -4.61 69.05
N ASP A 201 -2.06 -4.37 69.60
CA ASP A 201 -2.26 -4.34 71.04
C ASP A 201 -3.76 -4.11 71.39
N GLY A 202 -4.24 -4.82 72.41
CA GLY A 202 -5.23 -4.29 73.35
C GLY A 202 -6.73 -4.51 73.10
N SER A 203 -7.30 -5.58 73.66
CA SER A 203 -8.08 -5.52 74.94
C SER A 203 -9.05 -6.71 75.16
N GLU A 204 -8.87 -7.28 76.35
CA GLU A 204 -9.72 -8.07 77.26
C GLU A 204 -11.12 -8.61 76.87
N SER A 205 -11.35 -9.82 77.40
CA SER A 205 -12.61 -10.41 77.88
C SER A 205 -13.69 -10.79 76.87
N ASP A 206 -13.88 -12.10 76.62
CA ASP A 206 -14.88 -12.86 77.39
C ASP A 206 -14.72 -14.37 77.16
N ALA A 207 -14.69 -15.13 78.25
CA ALA A 207 -14.80 -16.59 78.23
C ALA A 207 -16.25 -17.00 77.87
N PRO A 208 -16.45 -18.22 77.34
CA PRO A 208 -17.07 -19.18 78.24
C PRO A 208 -16.54 -20.62 78.11
N SER A 209 -16.38 -21.20 79.30
CA SER A 209 -16.48 -22.60 79.74
C SER A 209 -17.19 -23.62 78.84
N SER A 210 -16.48 -24.73 78.58
CA SER A 210 -16.93 -26.15 78.51
C SER A 210 -15.73 -26.95 77.95
N LEU A 211 -15.15 -27.99 78.56
CA LEU A 211 -15.52 -29.02 79.52
C LEU A 211 -14.26 -29.44 80.30
#